data_AF-A0A4P7YC45-F1
#
_entry.id   AF-A0A4P7YC45-F1
#
_cell.length_a   1.000
_cell.length_b   1.000
_cell.length_c   1.000
_cell.angle_alpha   90.00
_cell.angle_beta   90.00
_cell.angle_gamma   90.00
#
_symmetry.space_group_name_H-M   'P 1'
#
loop_
_entity.id
_entity.type
_entity.pdbx_description
1 polymer ?
#
loop_
_entity_poly.entity_id
_entity_poly.type
_entity_poly.pdbx_seq_one_letter_code
_entity_poly.pdbx_strand_id
1 'polypeptide(L)'
;MHRVIVAQGNSFIKELLRSSGTKIGVTKEDFATNLDAAIDADVITQETLETWLAEVEGWGDQHLYLFEPPEVDAAALADGIAGSPHAGFLGSSVSLDFPDGLQLKHISLGEGGLSMVWHQSKEGWNRWKPKDFVVEEELERYRFDAYRQRFDRSVVRFEWRLGDRYCAILIHRNPDIDHDAVLVDIHAALVAIGCPDVPFVRIQLTQAVKVAATKDRIVHSTRFGLDNGYVEMASTLPEGGIESVEAVRVVLQAVDTSQFDRAQGMLHFAAEEHGMSRRIAVQVYGSEARLRIWAQCKREDVFKIVELLWDYNNEP
;
A
#
# COMPACT_ATOMS: atom_id res chain seq x y z
N MET A 1 -1.92 -17.10 -12.92
CA MET A 1 -1.25 -15.86 -13.34
C MET A 1 -2.24 -14.82 -13.87
N HIS A 2 -2.99 -15.12 -14.94
CA HIS A 2 -3.97 -14.19 -15.56
C HIS A 2 -4.93 -13.49 -14.56
N ARG A 3 -5.48 -14.20 -13.58
CA ARG A 3 -6.37 -13.62 -12.56
C ARG A 3 -5.71 -12.51 -11.73
N VAL A 4 -4.45 -12.70 -11.32
CA VAL A 4 -3.68 -11.73 -10.53
C VAL A 4 -3.41 -10.46 -11.35
N ILE A 5 -3.09 -10.62 -12.64
CA ILE A 5 -2.79 -9.49 -13.53
C ILE A 5 -4.05 -8.66 -13.83
N VAL A 6 -5.17 -9.32 -14.16
CA VAL A 6 -6.43 -8.63 -14.50
C VAL A 6 -7.11 -7.98 -13.27
N ALA A 7 -6.71 -8.38 -12.06
CA ALA A 7 -7.08 -7.70 -10.82
C ALA A 7 -6.39 -6.35 -10.64
N GLN A 8 -5.23 -6.13 -11.30
CA GLN A 8 -4.51 -4.86 -11.20
C GLN A 8 -5.25 -3.71 -11.92
N GLY A 9 -4.94 -2.48 -11.52
CA GLY A 9 -5.53 -1.28 -12.14
C GLY A 9 -5.28 -1.22 -13.66
N ASN A 10 -6.31 -0.82 -14.41
CA ASN A 10 -6.25 -0.74 -15.88
C ASN A 10 -5.07 0.10 -16.40
N SER A 11 -4.65 1.14 -15.67
CA SER A 11 -3.48 1.96 -16.03
C SER A 11 -2.19 1.14 -16.03
N PHE A 12 -1.99 0.25 -15.05
CA PHE A 12 -0.79 -0.58 -14.93
C PHE A 12 -0.76 -1.68 -15.99
N ILE A 13 -1.92 -2.30 -16.30
CA ILE A 13 -2.01 -3.29 -17.39
C ILE A 13 -1.67 -2.64 -18.74
N LYS A 14 -2.18 -1.42 -18.99
CA LYS A 14 -1.84 -0.66 -20.19
C LYS A 14 -0.35 -0.31 -20.26
N GLU A 15 0.27 -0.03 -19.12
CA GLU A 15 1.71 0.25 -19.04
C GLU A 15 2.53 -0.99 -19.39
N LEU A 16 2.20 -2.16 -18.83
CA LEU A 16 2.84 -3.44 -19.14
C LEU A 16 2.72 -3.81 -20.63
N LEU A 17 1.53 -3.65 -21.21
CA LEU A 17 1.32 -3.89 -22.64
C LEU A 17 2.14 -2.90 -23.49
N ARG A 18 2.26 -1.64 -23.05
CA ARG A 18 3.06 -0.64 -23.77
C ARG A 18 4.55 -0.94 -23.72
N SER A 19 5.09 -1.29 -22.55
CA SER A 19 6.52 -1.57 -22.37
C SER A 19 6.97 -2.81 -23.14
N SER A 20 6.07 -3.78 -23.32
CA SER A 20 6.29 -4.98 -24.14
C SER A 20 6.05 -4.78 -25.65
N GLY A 21 5.65 -3.59 -26.09
CA GLY A 21 5.31 -3.32 -27.49
C GLY A 21 4.00 -3.96 -27.96
N THR A 22 3.18 -4.44 -27.04
CA THR A 22 1.90 -5.11 -27.32
C THR A 22 0.77 -4.09 -27.55
N LYS A 23 -0.18 -4.44 -28.42
CA LYS A 23 -1.35 -3.59 -28.71
C LYS A 23 -2.18 -3.33 -27.45
N ILE A 24 -2.46 -2.07 -27.17
CA ILE A 24 -3.38 -1.67 -26.10
C ILE A 24 -4.81 -1.73 -26.64
N GLY A 25 -5.66 -2.53 -26.01
CA GLY A 25 -7.10 -2.62 -26.31
C GLY A 25 -7.88 -1.36 -25.94
N VAL A 26 -9.19 -1.33 -26.20
CA VAL A 26 -10.07 -0.24 -25.75
C VAL A 26 -10.87 -0.68 -24.52
N THR A 27 -11.27 -1.95 -24.48
CA THR A 27 -12.04 -2.56 -23.39
C THR A 27 -11.18 -3.42 -22.45
N LYS A 28 -11.72 -3.77 -21.28
CA LYS A 28 -11.04 -4.69 -20.33
C LYS A 28 -10.91 -6.11 -20.91
N GLU A 29 -11.84 -6.53 -21.75
CA GLU A 29 -11.79 -7.82 -22.45
C GLU A 29 -10.70 -7.81 -23.53
N ASP A 30 -10.52 -6.68 -24.23
CA ASP A 30 -9.41 -6.51 -25.18
C ASP A 30 -8.06 -6.55 -24.47
N PHE A 31 -7.95 -5.97 -23.26
CA PHE A 31 -6.70 -6.03 -22.48
C PHE A 31 -6.35 -7.47 -22.09
N ALA A 32 -7.32 -8.24 -21.61
CA ALA A 32 -7.12 -9.63 -21.27
C ALA A 32 -6.69 -10.45 -22.50
N THR A 33 -7.38 -10.28 -23.63
CA THR A 33 -7.09 -10.99 -24.87
C THR A 33 -5.69 -10.65 -25.42
N ASN A 34 -5.31 -9.38 -25.42
CA ASN A 34 -3.99 -8.96 -25.90
C ASN A 34 -2.86 -9.39 -24.96
N LEU A 35 -3.12 -9.42 -23.65
CA LEU A 35 -2.19 -9.94 -22.66
C LEU A 35 -1.97 -11.44 -22.87
N ASP A 36 -3.04 -12.22 -23.04
CA ASP A 36 -2.95 -13.66 -23.31
C ASP A 36 -2.16 -13.92 -24.59
N ALA A 37 -2.45 -13.18 -25.67
CA ALA A 37 -1.71 -13.30 -26.92
C ALA A 37 -0.21 -12.96 -26.80
N ALA A 38 0.15 -11.98 -25.95
CA ALA A 38 1.54 -11.62 -25.72
C ALA A 38 2.29 -12.63 -24.85
N ILE A 39 1.60 -13.28 -23.90
CA ILE A 39 2.14 -14.39 -23.12
C ILE A 39 2.34 -15.61 -24.04
N ASP A 40 1.35 -15.95 -24.86
CA ASP A 40 1.40 -17.09 -25.79
C ASP A 40 2.50 -16.91 -26.85
N ALA A 41 2.79 -15.67 -27.23
CA ALA A 41 3.87 -15.32 -28.16
C ALA A 41 5.25 -15.17 -27.48
N ASP A 42 5.36 -15.42 -26.17
CA ASP A 42 6.57 -15.27 -25.35
C ASP A 42 7.18 -13.86 -25.39
N VAL A 43 6.36 -12.85 -25.72
CA VAL A 43 6.73 -11.42 -25.67
C VAL A 43 6.72 -10.93 -24.23
N ILE A 44 5.78 -11.44 -23.43
CA ILE A 44 5.70 -11.22 -21.99
C ILE A 44 6.01 -12.54 -21.30
N THR A 45 7.27 -12.68 -20.85
CA THR A 45 7.73 -13.87 -20.14
C THR A 45 7.23 -13.89 -18.69
N GLN A 46 7.32 -15.05 -18.04
CA GLN A 46 7.02 -15.19 -16.61
C GLN A 46 7.90 -14.25 -15.75
N GLU A 47 9.19 -14.16 -16.04
CA GLU A 47 10.13 -13.28 -15.33
C GLU A 47 9.74 -11.80 -15.44
N THR A 48 9.32 -11.37 -16.64
CA THR A 48 8.82 -10.00 -16.86
C THR A 48 7.57 -9.72 -16.03
N LEU A 49 6.66 -10.69 -15.92
CA LEU A 49 5.44 -10.55 -15.13
C LEU A 49 5.71 -10.55 -13.62
N GLU A 50 6.60 -11.40 -13.14
CA GLU A 50 6.98 -11.44 -11.73
C GLU A 50 7.67 -10.13 -11.31
N THR A 51 8.58 -9.63 -12.14
CA THR A 51 9.22 -8.32 -11.95
C THR A 51 8.18 -7.20 -11.89
N TRP A 52 7.26 -7.17 -12.85
CA TRP A 52 6.20 -6.16 -12.87
C TRP A 52 5.25 -6.27 -11.67
N LEU A 53 4.85 -7.49 -11.27
CA LEU A 53 4.01 -7.72 -10.09
C LEU A 53 4.72 -7.25 -8.82
N ALA A 54 6.03 -7.45 -8.70
CA ALA A 54 6.81 -6.94 -7.57
C ALA A 54 6.80 -5.40 -7.47
N GLU A 55 6.56 -4.69 -8.58
CA GLU A 55 6.48 -3.23 -8.61
C GLU A 55 5.08 -2.68 -8.34
N VAL A 56 4.00 -3.43 -8.63
CA VAL A 56 2.62 -2.90 -8.60
C VAL A 56 1.66 -3.63 -7.66
N GLU A 57 1.87 -4.93 -7.43
CA GLU A 57 0.91 -5.74 -6.69
C GLU A 57 0.98 -5.44 -5.20
N GLY A 58 -0.13 -4.98 -4.64
CA GLY A 58 -0.21 -4.64 -3.22
C GLY A 58 0.61 -3.41 -2.83
N TRP A 59 0.97 -2.55 -3.80
CA TRP A 59 1.58 -1.24 -3.54
C TRP A 59 0.54 -0.13 -3.71
N GLY A 60 0.41 0.69 -2.68
CA GLY A 60 -0.67 1.68 -2.60
C GLY A 60 -2.03 1.04 -2.30
N ASP A 61 -3.06 1.87 -2.16
CA ASP A 61 -4.36 1.51 -1.59
C ASP A 61 -4.24 0.68 -0.30
N GLN A 62 -3.43 1.18 0.64
CA GLN A 62 -2.96 0.39 1.78
C GLN A 62 -2.78 1.26 3.03
N HIS A 63 -2.72 0.58 4.17
CA HIS A 63 -2.20 1.13 5.40
C HIS A 63 -0.71 0.81 5.52
N LEU A 64 0.06 1.76 6.04
CA LEU A 64 1.50 1.61 6.27
C LEU A 64 1.80 2.00 7.72
N TYR A 65 2.64 1.20 8.37
CA TYR A 65 3.13 1.43 9.73
C TYR A 65 4.65 1.42 9.73
N LEU A 66 5.26 2.38 10.43
CA LEU A 66 6.71 2.46 10.59
C LEU A 66 7.11 2.03 11.99
N PHE A 67 8.17 1.23 12.06
CA PHE A 67 8.70 0.67 13.30
C PHE A 67 10.21 0.82 13.35
N GLU A 68 10.76 0.83 14.56
CA GLU A 68 12.20 0.66 14.75
C GLU A 68 12.63 -0.71 14.19
N PRO A 69 13.76 -0.78 13.48
CA PRO A 69 14.24 -2.01 12.90
C PRO A 69 14.65 -3.00 13.99
N PRO A 70 14.50 -4.32 13.77
CA PRO A 70 14.93 -5.31 14.73
C PRO A 70 16.46 -5.29 14.90
N GLU A 71 16.93 -5.43 16.14
CA GLU A 71 18.36 -5.53 16.45
C GLU A 71 18.88 -6.94 16.14
N VAL A 72 19.21 -7.18 14.86
CA VAL A 72 19.71 -8.47 14.38
C VAL A 72 20.85 -8.27 13.40
N ASP A 73 21.85 -9.15 13.46
CA ASP A 73 22.91 -9.17 12.45
C ASP A 73 22.34 -9.64 11.11
N ALA A 74 22.46 -8.80 10.09
CA ALA A 74 22.02 -9.11 8.74
C ALA A 74 22.66 -10.41 8.20
N ALA A 75 23.90 -10.70 8.59
CA ALA A 75 24.57 -11.94 8.19
C ALA A 75 23.92 -13.19 8.80
N ALA A 76 23.31 -13.07 9.99
CA ALA A 76 22.65 -14.16 10.69
C ALA A 76 21.23 -14.46 10.15
N LEU A 77 20.60 -13.52 9.44
CA LEU A 77 19.25 -13.69 8.90
C LEU A 77 19.16 -14.82 7.88
N ALA A 78 20.19 -15.01 7.04
CA ALA A 78 20.18 -16.07 6.04
C ALA A 78 20.12 -17.46 6.68
N ASP A 79 20.97 -17.70 7.69
CA ASP A 79 21.00 -18.94 8.46
C ASP A 79 19.71 -19.11 9.28
N GLY A 80 19.20 -18.02 9.86
CA GLY A 80 17.95 -18.00 10.60
C GLY A 80 16.75 -18.39 9.73
N ILE A 81 16.63 -17.85 8.52
CA ILE A 81 15.60 -18.22 7.55
C ILE A 81 15.75 -19.70 7.15
N ALA A 82 16.97 -20.15 6.83
CA ALA A 82 17.24 -21.52 6.42
C ALA A 82 16.92 -22.55 7.52
N GLY A 83 17.11 -22.18 8.79
CA GLY A 83 16.75 -23.00 9.96
C GLY A 83 15.27 -22.92 10.39
N SER A 84 14.50 -21.99 9.83
CA SER A 84 13.12 -21.74 10.21
C SER A 84 12.11 -22.62 9.44
N PRO A 85 10.85 -22.71 9.90
CA PRO A 85 9.75 -23.27 9.11
C PRO A 85 9.49 -22.56 7.78
N HIS A 86 10.12 -21.40 7.55
CA HIS A 86 9.93 -20.55 6.39
C HIS A 86 11.03 -20.69 5.33
N ALA A 87 12.00 -21.59 5.50
CA ALA A 87 13.12 -21.80 4.58
C ALA A 87 12.68 -21.98 3.11
N GLY A 88 11.56 -22.68 2.88
CA GLY A 88 11.01 -22.91 1.54
C GLY A 88 10.45 -21.67 0.83
N PHE A 89 10.31 -20.55 1.53
CA PHE A 89 9.84 -19.29 0.95
C PHE A 89 10.99 -18.35 0.54
N LEU A 90 12.24 -18.65 0.92
CA LEU A 90 13.39 -17.83 0.57
C LEU A 90 13.68 -17.92 -0.94
N GLY A 91 13.59 -16.78 -1.63
CA GLY A 91 13.84 -16.69 -3.07
C GLY A 91 12.84 -17.49 -3.92
N SER A 92 11.69 -17.87 -3.34
CA SER A 92 10.63 -18.56 -4.08
C SER A 92 10.05 -17.65 -5.17
N SER A 93 9.49 -18.22 -6.24
CA SER A 93 8.67 -17.44 -7.18
C SER A 93 7.47 -16.84 -6.46
N VAL A 94 7.01 -15.66 -6.89
CA VAL A 94 5.81 -15.03 -6.34
C VAL A 94 4.62 -16.00 -6.44
N SER A 95 4.07 -16.40 -5.29
CA SER A 95 2.91 -17.29 -5.26
C SER A 95 1.75 -16.67 -6.06
N LEU A 96 1.05 -17.49 -6.84
CA LEU A 96 -0.16 -17.11 -7.58
C LEU A 96 -1.44 -17.60 -6.87
N ASP A 97 -1.30 -18.07 -5.63
CA ASP A 97 -2.40 -18.62 -4.84
C ASP A 97 -3.26 -17.52 -4.22
N PHE A 98 -4.50 -17.88 -3.92
CA PHE A 98 -5.49 -17.07 -3.21
C PHE A 98 -5.89 -17.82 -1.93
N PRO A 99 -5.03 -17.83 -0.89
CA PRO A 99 -5.30 -18.58 0.33
C PRO A 99 -6.42 -17.93 1.15
N ASP A 100 -7.32 -18.72 1.74
CA ASP A 100 -8.46 -18.20 2.51
C ASP A 100 -8.04 -17.40 3.76
N GLY A 101 -6.92 -17.80 4.37
CA GLY A 101 -6.28 -17.09 5.48
C GLY A 101 -5.01 -16.38 5.05
N LEU A 102 -4.54 -15.44 5.87
CA LEU A 102 -3.27 -14.77 5.67
C LEU A 102 -2.12 -15.79 5.79
N GLN A 103 -1.36 -15.96 4.72
CA GLN A 103 -0.26 -16.93 4.65
C GLN A 103 0.99 -16.28 4.09
N LEU A 104 2.13 -16.52 4.73
CA LEU A 104 3.45 -16.16 4.19
C LEU A 104 3.69 -16.96 2.91
N LYS A 105 4.08 -16.27 1.83
CA LYS A 105 4.29 -16.88 0.52
C LYS A 105 5.67 -16.64 -0.06
N HIS A 106 6.35 -15.59 0.38
CA HIS A 106 7.63 -15.20 -0.19
C HIS A 106 8.49 -14.47 0.84
N ILE A 107 9.78 -14.80 0.85
CA ILE A 107 10.83 -14.07 1.55
C ILE A 107 11.91 -13.73 0.52
N SER A 108 12.31 -12.46 0.47
CA SER A 108 13.49 -12.00 -0.26
C SER A 108 14.48 -11.41 0.72
N LEU A 109 15.70 -11.95 0.71
CA LEU A 109 16.83 -11.42 1.46
C LEU A 109 17.98 -11.19 0.48
N GLY A 110 18.48 -9.96 0.43
CA GLY A 110 19.65 -9.59 -0.36
C GLY A 110 20.38 -8.40 0.25
N GLU A 111 21.39 -7.88 -0.45
CA GLU A 111 22.15 -6.71 0.01
C GLU A 111 21.26 -5.48 0.29
N GLY A 112 20.15 -5.36 -0.43
CA GLY A 112 19.22 -4.23 -0.31
C GLY A 112 18.23 -4.31 0.84
N GLY A 113 18.06 -5.45 1.52
CA GLY A 113 17.02 -5.58 2.54
C GLY A 113 16.43 -6.97 2.74
N LEU A 114 15.54 -7.05 3.73
CA LEU A 114 14.60 -8.13 3.98
C LEU A 114 13.19 -7.70 3.54
N SER A 115 12.55 -8.48 2.67
CA SER A 115 11.15 -8.35 2.30
C SER A 115 10.44 -9.66 2.57
N MET A 116 9.27 -9.60 3.20
CA MET A 116 8.41 -10.75 3.44
C MET A 116 7.00 -10.42 2.99
N VAL A 117 6.34 -11.37 2.31
CA VAL A 117 5.05 -11.14 1.65
C VAL A 117 4.04 -12.20 2.03
N TRP A 118 2.92 -11.76 2.58
CA TRP A 118 1.76 -12.59 2.89
C TRP A 118 0.64 -12.29 1.92
N HIS A 119 -0.12 -13.32 1.60
CA HIS A 119 -1.29 -13.24 0.77
C HIS A 119 -2.53 -13.74 1.52
N GLN A 120 -3.67 -13.14 1.18
CA GLN A 120 -5.00 -13.61 1.59
C GLN A 120 -5.97 -13.37 0.43
N SER A 121 -6.87 -14.30 0.17
CA SER A 121 -7.97 -14.11 -0.76
C SER A 121 -8.87 -12.98 -0.26
N LYS A 122 -9.30 -12.13 -1.21
CA LYS A 122 -10.31 -11.12 -0.98
C LYS A 122 -11.48 -11.47 -1.86
N GLU A 123 -12.47 -12.11 -1.27
CA GLU A 123 -13.70 -12.42 -1.98
C GLU A 123 -14.56 -11.16 -2.08
N GLY A 124 -15.00 -10.84 -3.30
CA GLY A 124 -15.90 -9.72 -3.52
C GLY A 124 -16.98 -10.09 -4.53
N TRP A 125 -18.24 -9.94 -4.14
CA TRP A 125 -19.37 -10.08 -5.06
C TRP A 125 -19.77 -8.71 -5.59
N ASN A 126 -19.60 -8.49 -6.89
CA ASN A 126 -20.05 -7.27 -7.55
C ASN A 126 -21.29 -7.56 -8.38
N ARG A 127 -22.34 -6.75 -8.22
CA ARG A 127 -23.55 -6.86 -9.04
C ARG A 127 -23.20 -6.70 -10.52
N TRP A 128 -23.66 -7.63 -11.33
CA TRP A 128 -23.46 -7.67 -12.78
C TRP A 128 -24.79 -7.48 -13.50
N LYS A 129 -25.24 -6.22 -13.53
CA LYS A 129 -26.54 -5.83 -14.12
C LYS A 129 -26.84 -6.42 -15.51
N PRO A 130 -25.86 -6.57 -16.43
CA PRO A 130 -26.14 -7.15 -17.75
C PRO A 130 -26.62 -8.60 -17.74
N LYS A 131 -26.49 -9.34 -16.62
CA LYS A 131 -27.01 -10.70 -16.46
C LYS A 131 -28.21 -10.77 -15.51
N ASP A 132 -28.71 -9.63 -15.03
CA ASP A 132 -29.94 -9.60 -14.25
C ASP A 132 -31.11 -10.00 -15.17
N PHE A 133 -32.06 -10.75 -14.65
CA PHE A 133 -33.28 -11.10 -15.38
C PHE A 133 -34.49 -11.19 -14.45
N VAL A 134 -35.68 -11.22 -15.05
CA VAL A 134 -36.96 -11.27 -14.35
C VAL A 134 -37.76 -12.44 -14.90
N VAL A 135 -38.39 -13.20 -14.01
CA VAL A 135 -39.32 -14.28 -14.36
C VAL A 135 -40.69 -13.91 -13.81
N GLU A 136 -41.72 -14.05 -14.65
CA GLU A 136 -43.12 -13.90 -14.26
C GLU A 136 -43.76 -15.28 -14.19
N GLU A 137 -44.33 -15.62 -13.03
CA GLU A 137 -45.00 -16.88 -12.76
C GLU A 137 -46.39 -16.60 -12.19
N GLU A 138 -47.42 -16.83 -12.99
CA GLU A 138 -48.83 -16.57 -12.65
C GLU A 138 -49.10 -15.14 -12.13
N LEU A 139 -49.16 -14.96 -10.81
CA LEU A 139 -49.41 -13.69 -10.12
C LEU A 139 -48.15 -13.09 -9.49
N GLU A 140 -47.00 -13.76 -9.62
CA GLU A 140 -45.76 -13.44 -8.94
C GLU A 140 -44.69 -13.01 -9.95
N ARG A 141 -43.83 -12.09 -9.50
CA ARG A 141 -42.75 -11.53 -10.29
C ARG A 141 -41.44 -11.65 -9.53
N TYR A 142 -40.55 -12.48 -10.04
CA TYR A 142 -39.24 -12.77 -9.44
C TYR A 142 -38.14 -11.99 -10.15
N ARG A 143 -37.32 -11.26 -9.39
CA ARG A 143 -36.11 -10.59 -9.90
C ARG A 143 -34.87 -11.37 -9.49
N PHE A 144 -34.09 -11.80 -10.49
CA PHE A 144 -32.81 -12.47 -10.30
C PHE A 144 -31.69 -11.47 -10.56
N ASP A 145 -31.06 -11.03 -9.47
CA ASP A 145 -29.89 -10.15 -9.53
C ASP A 145 -28.63 -11.02 -9.70
N ALA A 146 -27.88 -10.82 -10.78
CA ALA A 146 -26.64 -11.53 -11.03
C ALA A 146 -25.48 -10.86 -10.30
N TYR A 147 -24.62 -11.67 -9.68
CA TYR A 147 -23.38 -11.21 -9.06
C TYR A 147 -22.19 -11.94 -9.67
N ARG A 148 -21.11 -11.20 -9.94
CA ARG A 148 -19.83 -11.73 -10.37
C ARG A 148 -18.90 -11.76 -9.18
N GLN A 149 -18.46 -12.95 -8.80
CA GLN A 149 -17.36 -13.10 -7.84
C GLN A 149 -16.08 -12.60 -8.49
N ARG A 150 -15.41 -11.67 -7.81
CA ARG A 150 -14.02 -11.32 -8.09
C ARG A 150 -13.13 -12.06 -7.10
N PHE A 151 -12.12 -12.70 -7.64
CA PHE A 151 -10.99 -13.22 -6.88
C PHE A 151 -9.93 -12.14 -6.91
N ASP A 152 -10.00 -11.26 -5.92
CA ASP A 152 -8.93 -10.32 -5.64
C ASP A 152 -8.05 -10.93 -4.53
N ARG A 153 -6.85 -10.39 -4.37
CA ARG A 153 -5.92 -10.83 -3.33
C ARG A 153 -5.47 -9.63 -2.53
N SER A 154 -5.50 -9.79 -1.22
CA SER A 154 -4.89 -8.85 -0.29
C SER A 154 -3.44 -9.24 -0.07
N VAL A 155 -2.58 -8.23 -0.07
CA VAL A 155 -1.14 -8.39 0.13
C VAL A 155 -0.77 -7.67 1.42
N VAL A 156 -0.03 -8.36 2.27
CA VAL A 156 0.62 -7.77 3.43
C VAL A 156 2.13 -7.91 3.24
N ARG A 157 2.88 -6.86 3.55
CA ARG A 157 4.34 -6.85 3.39
C ARG A 157 5.02 -6.38 4.66
N PHE A 158 6.13 -7.02 4.98
CA PHE A 158 7.17 -6.45 5.82
C PHE A 158 8.33 -6.08 4.91
N GLU A 159 8.81 -4.83 5.02
CA GLU A 159 9.91 -4.30 4.23
C GLU A 159 10.92 -3.63 5.16
N TRP A 160 12.16 -4.07 5.08
CA TRP A 160 13.27 -3.47 5.80
C TRP A 160 14.49 -3.37 4.90
N ARG A 161 14.90 -2.15 4.56
CA ARG A 161 16.18 -1.91 3.92
C ARG A 161 17.27 -1.92 4.99
N LEU A 162 18.25 -2.80 4.83
CA LEU A 162 19.33 -2.90 5.81
C LEU A 162 20.08 -1.57 5.87
N GLY A 163 20.21 -1.01 7.09
CA GLY A 163 20.82 0.30 7.33
C GLY A 163 19.83 1.45 7.48
N ASP A 164 18.57 1.29 7.07
CA ASP A 164 17.52 2.27 7.37
C ASP A 164 17.19 2.25 8.87
N ARG A 165 16.82 3.42 9.39
CA ARG A 165 16.42 3.60 10.80
C ARG A 165 14.97 3.20 11.07
N TYR A 166 14.32 2.60 10.10
CA TYR A 166 12.95 2.12 10.19
C TYR A 166 12.77 0.85 9.35
N CYS A 167 11.77 0.06 9.71
CA CYS A 167 11.14 -0.91 8.83
C CYS A 167 9.66 -0.57 8.67
N ALA A 168 9.04 -1.09 7.62
CA ALA A 168 7.65 -0.80 7.28
C ALA A 168 6.82 -2.09 7.22
N ILE A 169 5.62 -2.04 7.81
CA ILE A 169 4.58 -3.04 7.58
C ILE A 169 3.48 -2.39 6.76
N LEU A 170 3.17 -3.00 5.62
CA LEU A 170 2.18 -2.53 4.66
C LEU A 170 1.04 -3.53 4.60
N ILE A 171 -0.18 -3.06 4.81
CA ILE A 171 -1.39 -3.88 4.86
C ILE A 171 -2.36 -3.33 3.80
N HIS A 172 -2.58 -4.10 2.73
CA HIS A 172 -3.53 -3.72 1.69
C HIS A 172 -4.91 -3.44 2.28
N ARG A 173 -5.65 -2.47 1.71
CA ARG A 173 -6.94 -2.03 2.24
C ARG A 173 -8.01 -3.12 2.06
N ASN A 174 -8.13 -3.96 3.09
CA ASN A 174 -9.14 -5.00 3.20
C ASN A 174 -9.80 -4.91 4.57
N PRO A 175 -11.10 -4.57 4.67
CA PRO A 175 -11.78 -4.44 5.96
C PRO A 175 -11.84 -5.77 6.73
N ASP A 176 -11.67 -6.89 6.05
CA ASP A 176 -11.66 -8.22 6.65
C ASP A 176 -10.31 -8.60 7.28
N ILE A 177 -9.28 -7.76 7.11
CA ILE A 177 -7.97 -7.94 7.75
C ILE A 177 -7.95 -7.21 9.09
N ASP A 178 -7.72 -7.96 10.16
CA ASP A 178 -7.38 -7.40 11.46
C ASP A 178 -5.90 -7.02 11.50
N HIS A 179 -5.62 -5.74 11.67
CA HIS A 179 -4.27 -5.21 11.66
C HIS A 179 -3.45 -5.67 12.86
N ASP A 180 -4.06 -5.79 14.04
CA ASP A 180 -3.31 -6.20 15.24
C ASP A 180 -2.93 -7.68 15.15
N ALA A 181 -3.82 -8.52 14.60
CA ALA A 181 -3.51 -9.92 14.30
C ALA A 181 -2.36 -10.04 13.27
N VAL A 182 -2.40 -9.22 12.20
CA VAL A 182 -1.32 -9.18 11.21
C VAL A 182 0.02 -8.82 11.83
N LEU A 183 0.05 -7.81 12.71
CA LEU A 183 1.30 -7.41 13.39
C LEU A 183 1.86 -8.53 14.27
N VAL A 184 1.00 -9.30 14.94
CA VAL A 184 1.40 -10.49 15.71
C VAL A 184 1.97 -11.58 14.79
N ASP A 185 1.33 -11.86 13.67
CA ASP A 185 1.79 -12.87 12.71
C ASP A 185 3.15 -12.50 12.10
N ILE A 186 3.36 -11.23 11.76
CA ILE A 186 4.65 -10.74 11.26
C ILE A 186 5.71 -10.83 12.35
N HIS A 187 5.40 -10.43 13.58
CA HIS A 187 6.33 -10.56 14.72
C HIS A 187 6.77 -12.00 14.91
N ALA A 188 5.82 -12.95 14.95
CA ALA A 188 6.10 -14.36 15.09
C ALA A 188 6.99 -14.90 13.95
N ALA A 189 6.76 -14.47 12.72
CA ALA A 189 7.59 -14.84 11.57
C ALA A 189 9.01 -14.27 11.66
N LEU A 190 9.17 -13.02 12.12
CA LEU A 190 10.48 -12.41 12.36
C LEU A 190 11.26 -13.15 13.45
N VAL A 191 10.60 -13.49 14.57
CA VAL A 191 11.22 -14.29 15.64
C VAL A 191 11.65 -15.66 15.13
N ALA A 192 10.81 -16.31 14.30
CA ALA A 192 11.12 -17.62 13.73
C ALA A 192 12.36 -17.61 12.83
N ILE A 193 12.71 -16.48 12.22
CA ILE A 193 13.91 -16.32 11.38
C ILE A 193 15.10 -15.71 12.13
N GLY A 194 15.02 -15.60 13.46
CA GLY A 194 16.13 -15.21 14.33
C GLY A 194 16.14 -13.74 14.78
N CYS A 195 15.10 -12.95 14.50
CA CYS A 195 14.97 -11.62 15.11
C CYS A 195 14.66 -11.74 16.62
N PRO A 196 15.01 -10.73 17.43
CA PRO A 196 14.69 -10.73 18.86
C PRO A 196 13.17 -10.78 19.10
N ASP A 197 12.74 -11.53 20.12
CA ASP A 197 11.36 -11.54 20.60
C ASP A 197 11.08 -10.33 21.50
N VAL A 198 11.10 -9.16 20.88
CA VAL A 198 10.80 -7.87 21.51
C VAL A 198 9.61 -7.21 20.82
N PRO A 199 8.69 -6.58 21.55
CA PRO A 199 7.56 -5.90 20.92
C PRO A 199 8.02 -4.83 19.93
N PHE A 200 7.30 -4.72 18.81
CA PHE A 200 7.53 -3.64 17.86
C PHE A 200 7.37 -2.25 18.50
N VAL A 201 8.36 -1.38 18.26
CA VAL A 201 8.31 0.03 18.67
C VAL A 201 7.86 0.86 17.47
N ARG A 202 6.64 1.41 17.55
CA ARG A 202 6.06 2.27 16.49
C ARG A 202 6.75 3.63 16.45
N ILE A 203 7.12 4.09 15.27
CA ILE A 203 7.68 5.43 15.08
C ILE A 203 6.56 6.43 14.77
N GLN A 204 6.29 7.33 15.73
CA GLN A 204 5.29 8.38 15.54
C GLN A 204 5.69 9.35 14.44
N LEU A 205 4.67 9.84 13.73
CA LEU A 205 4.80 10.78 12.60
C LEU A 205 4.18 12.14 12.89
N THR A 206 3.94 12.46 14.16
CA THR A 206 3.38 13.75 14.58
C THR A 206 4.26 14.91 14.11
N GLN A 207 5.58 14.79 14.24
CA GLN A 207 6.51 15.84 13.79
C GLN A 207 6.48 15.99 12.27
N ALA A 208 6.49 14.88 11.54
CA ALA A 208 6.37 14.91 10.07
C ALA A 208 5.15 15.70 9.59
N VAL A 209 3.98 15.53 10.25
CA VAL A 209 2.76 16.28 9.91
C VAL A 209 2.89 17.76 10.23
N LYS A 210 3.48 18.12 11.38
CA LYS A 210 3.69 19.52 11.77
C LYS A 210 4.62 20.25 10.80
N VAL A 211 5.73 19.61 10.44
CA VAL A 211 6.71 20.13 9.49
C VAL A 211 6.09 20.26 8.10
N ALA A 212 5.43 19.21 7.60
CA ALA A 212 4.77 19.23 6.29
C ALA A 212 3.75 20.37 6.19
N ALA A 213 2.95 20.60 7.25
CA ALA A 213 1.94 21.65 7.25
C ALA A 213 2.55 23.05 7.06
N THR A 214 3.74 23.30 7.63
CA THR A 214 4.36 24.63 7.65
C THR A 214 5.31 24.89 6.48
N LYS A 215 5.92 23.85 5.92
CA LYS A 215 6.96 23.99 4.89
C LYS A 215 6.52 23.62 3.49
N ASP A 216 5.45 22.84 3.36
CA ASP A 216 5.14 22.18 2.11
C ASP A 216 3.73 22.50 1.58
N ARG A 217 3.62 22.62 0.27
CA ARG A 217 2.37 22.91 -0.45
C ARG A 217 1.49 21.68 -0.61
N ILE A 218 2.00 20.49 -0.27
CA ILE A 218 1.25 19.24 -0.37
C ILE A 218 0.12 19.10 0.64
N VAL A 219 0.13 19.85 1.75
CA VAL A 219 -0.85 19.65 2.82
C VAL A 219 -2.20 20.24 2.43
N HIS A 220 -3.18 19.37 2.24
CA HIS A 220 -4.53 19.75 1.89
C HIS A 220 -5.41 19.98 3.14
N SER A 221 -5.21 19.16 4.18
CA SER A 221 -5.78 19.39 5.51
C SER A 221 -4.84 18.92 6.60
N THR A 222 -4.93 19.55 7.77
CA THR A 222 -4.21 19.14 8.98
C THR A 222 -5.09 19.36 10.20
N ARG A 223 -4.92 18.51 11.21
CA ARG A 223 -5.54 18.65 12.52
C ARG A 223 -4.51 18.43 13.61
N PHE A 224 -4.36 19.42 14.47
CA PHE A 224 -3.52 19.38 15.66
C PHE A 224 -4.40 19.19 16.89
N GLY A 225 -4.06 18.24 17.74
CA GLY A 225 -4.91 17.80 18.85
C GLY A 225 -4.19 17.75 20.18
N LEU A 226 -4.94 18.11 21.22
CA LEU A 226 -4.70 17.89 22.65
C LEU A 226 -5.76 16.92 23.16
N ASP A 227 -5.64 16.45 24.39
CA ASP A 227 -6.68 15.58 25.00
C ASP A 227 -8.04 16.27 25.11
N ASN A 228 -8.06 17.58 25.31
CA ASN A 228 -9.26 18.38 25.58
C ASN A 228 -9.68 19.30 24.42
N GLY A 229 -9.01 19.25 23.28
CA GLY A 229 -9.30 20.16 22.17
C GLY A 229 -8.50 19.87 20.90
N TYR A 230 -8.87 20.52 19.81
CA TYR A 230 -8.14 20.44 18.56
C TYR A 230 -8.32 21.71 17.72
N VAL A 231 -7.38 21.93 16.81
CA VAL A 231 -7.48 22.91 15.74
C VAL A 231 -7.38 22.15 14.42
N GLU A 232 -8.29 22.44 13.49
CA GLU A 232 -8.32 21.82 12.17
C GLU A 232 -8.31 22.90 11.09
N MET A 233 -7.47 22.70 10.09
CA MET A 233 -7.30 23.60 8.95
C MET A 233 -7.37 22.76 7.68
N ALA A 234 -8.16 23.22 6.73
CA ALA A 234 -8.35 22.52 5.46
C ALA A 234 -8.52 23.52 4.32
N SER A 235 -7.98 23.17 3.16
CA SER A 235 -8.31 23.81 1.90
C SER A 235 -9.50 23.09 1.28
N THR A 236 -10.44 23.85 0.71
CA THR A 236 -11.54 23.32 -0.10
C THR A 236 -11.29 23.49 -1.60
N LEU A 237 -10.11 23.98 -1.98
CA LEU A 237 -9.76 24.22 -3.38
C LEU A 237 -9.60 22.89 -4.12
N PRO A 238 -10.02 22.80 -5.40
CA PRO A 238 -9.79 21.62 -6.23
C PRO A 238 -8.29 21.32 -6.44
N GLU A 239 -7.48 22.39 -6.49
CA GLU A 239 -6.03 22.35 -6.68
C GLU A 239 -5.34 23.23 -5.63
N GLY A 240 -4.15 22.80 -5.19
CA GLY A 240 -3.42 23.42 -4.11
C GLY A 240 -3.74 22.87 -2.71
N GLY A 241 -3.10 23.46 -1.71
CA GLY A 241 -3.15 23.07 -0.30
C GLY A 241 -3.58 24.22 0.60
N ILE A 242 -3.37 24.04 1.91
CA ILE A 242 -3.58 25.08 2.93
C ILE A 242 -2.82 26.36 2.58
N GLU A 243 -1.57 26.21 2.12
CA GLU A 243 -0.70 27.30 1.68
C GLU A 243 -1.31 28.18 0.58
N SER A 244 -2.21 27.63 -0.24
CA SER A 244 -2.88 28.35 -1.32
C SER A 244 -4.05 29.23 -0.85
N VAL A 245 -4.50 29.07 0.40
CA VAL A 245 -5.58 29.88 0.99
C VAL A 245 -5.00 30.82 2.03
N GLU A 246 -4.79 32.09 1.67
CA GLU A 246 -4.11 33.08 2.52
C GLU A 246 -4.64 33.13 3.95
N ALA A 247 -5.96 33.17 4.12
CA ALA A 247 -6.58 33.22 5.44
C ALA A 247 -6.24 31.97 6.30
N VAL A 248 -6.21 30.78 5.69
CA VAL A 248 -5.88 29.53 6.41
C VAL A 248 -4.39 29.48 6.72
N ARG A 249 -3.53 29.93 5.78
CA ARG A 249 -2.08 30.04 6.00
C ARG A 249 -1.75 30.99 7.16
N VAL A 250 -2.42 32.14 7.25
CA VAL A 250 -2.22 33.09 8.36
C VAL A 250 -2.62 32.46 9.69
N VAL A 251 -3.73 31.71 9.73
CA VAL A 251 -4.13 30.97 10.94
C VAL A 251 -3.07 29.94 11.31
N LEU A 252 -2.58 29.15 10.35
CA LEU A 252 -1.55 28.15 10.59
C LEU A 252 -0.27 28.77 11.16
N GLN A 253 0.18 29.90 10.62
CA GLN A 253 1.37 30.62 11.09
C GLN A 253 1.19 31.23 12.49
N ALA A 254 -0.05 31.53 12.89
CA ALA A 254 -0.36 32.06 14.21
C ALA A 254 -0.51 30.96 15.29
N VAL A 255 -0.72 29.70 14.87
CA VAL A 255 -0.86 28.55 15.79
C VAL A 255 0.52 28.01 16.13
N ASP A 256 0.85 28.00 17.43
CA ASP A 256 2.04 27.32 17.93
C ASP A 256 1.82 25.80 17.93
N THR A 257 2.18 25.16 16.82
CA THR A 257 1.99 23.70 16.63
C THR A 257 2.83 22.85 17.59
N SER A 258 3.84 23.42 18.26
CA SER A 258 4.64 22.73 19.26
C SER A 258 3.83 22.37 20.51
N GLN A 259 2.76 23.11 20.80
CA GLN A 259 1.89 22.88 21.97
C GLN A 259 0.94 21.70 21.83
N PHE A 260 0.88 21.04 20.66
CA PHE A 260 -0.04 19.93 20.41
C PHE A 260 0.68 18.59 20.46
N ASP A 261 0.15 17.63 21.21
CA ASP A 261 0.76 16.29 21.34
C ASP A 261 0.49 15.41 20.12
N ARG A 262 -0.57 15.71 19.36
CA ARG A 262 -1.04 14.88 18.24
C ARG A 262 -1.20 15.70 16.98
N ALA A 263 -0.88 15.10 15.85
CA ALA A 263 -1.09 15.69 14.54
C ALA A 263 -1.56 14.63 13.54
N GLN A 264 -2.47 15.00 12.65
CA GLN A 264 -2.87 14.21 11.49
C GLN A 264 -3.05 15.12 10.28
N GLY A 265 -2.79 14.61 9.08
CA GLY A 265 -2.89 15.42 7.87
C GLY A 265 -3.23 14.62 6.62
N MET A 266 -3.80 15.31 5.63
CA MET A 266 -3.98 14.81 4.27
C MET A 266 -2.98 15.52 3.36
N LEU A 267 -2.05 14.75 2.79
CA LEU A 267 -0.99 15.21 1.91
C LEU A 267 -1.31 14.75 0.48
N HIS A 268 -1.19 15.66 -0.47
CA HIS A 268 -1.39 15.42 -1.90
C HIS A 268 -0.05 15.54 -2.63
N PHE A 269 0.52 14.40 -2.99
CA PHE A 269 1.74 14.32 -3.77
C PHE A 269 1.40 14.47 -5.26
N ALA A 270 2.01 15.45 -5.92
CA ALA A 270 1.88 15.69 -7.36
C ALA A 270 3.00 15.00 -8.16
N ALA A 271 2.66 14.46 -9.33
CA ALA A 271 3.59 13.69 -10.17
C ALA A 271 4.83 14.49 -10.58
N GLU A 272 4.63 15.69 -11.13
CA GLU A 272 5.73 16.52 -11.67
C GLU A 272 6.61 17.12 -10.57
N GLU A 273 6.02 17.54 -9.46
CA GLU A 273 6.74 18.21 -8.37
C GLU A 273 7.52 17.23 -7.48
N HIS A 274 6.99 16.01 -7.27
CA HIS A 274 7.53 15.04 -6.30
C HIS A 274 8.13 13.80 -6.99
N GLY A 275 8.24 13.81 -8.32
CA GLY A 275 8.78 12.68 -9.09
C GLY A 275 7.98 11.39 -8.90
N MET A 276 6.67 11.51 -8.66
CA MET A 276 5.77 10.37 -8.47
C MET A 276 5.22 9.90 -9.82
N SER A 277 4.88 8.62 -9.93
CA SER A 277 4.26 8.07 -11.14
C SER A 277 2.87 8.66 -11.45
N ARG A 278 2.22 9.22 -10.42
CA ARG A 278 0.88 9.82 -10.49
C ARG A 278 0.60 10.70 -9.27
N ARG A 279 -0.54 11.42 -9.28
CA ARG A 279 -1.05 12.09 -8.08
C ARG A 279 -1.49 11.07 -7.04
N ILE A 280 -1.01 11.20 -5.81
CA ILE A 280 -1.29 10.28 -4.69
C ILE A 280 -1.72 11.09 -3.47
N ALA A 281 -2.87 10.72 -2.90
CA ALA A 281 -3.30 11.26 -1.61
C ALA A 281 -2.88 10.29 -0.49
N VAL A 282 -2.28 10.85 0.55
CA VAL A 282 -1.81 10.12 1.73
C VAL A 282 -2.37 10.78 2.98
N GLN A 283 -3.08 10.01 3.78
CA GLN A 283 -3.50 10.46 5.10
C GLN A 283 -2.52 9.94 6.14
N VAL A 284 -1.94 10.83 6.94
CA VAL A 284 -0.99 10.51 8.00
C VAL A 284 -1.68 10.70 9.34
N TYR A 285 -1.70 9.66 10.15
CA TYR A 285 -2.17 9.66 11.53
C TYR A 285 -0.93 9.64 12.44
N GLY A 286 -0.40 10.82 12.76
CA GLY A 286 0.92 11.00 13.36
C GLY A 286 1.09 10.23 14.67
N SER A 287 0.13 10.36 15.58
CA SER A 287 0.16 9.69 16.89
C SER A 287 -0.05 8.18 16.81
N GLU A 288 -0.65 7.68 15.73
CA GLU A 288 -0.90 6.24 15.53
C GLU A 288 0.25 5.55 14.78
N ALA A 289 1.26 6.30 14.34
CA ALA A 289 2.33 5.83 13.45
C ALA A 289 1.79 5.15 12.18
N ARG A 290 0.66 5.66 11.67
CA ARG A 290 -0.09 5.03 10.58
C ARG A 290 -0.25 6.00 9.42
N LEU A 291 0.02 5.50 8.22
CA LEU A 291 -0.31 6.17 6.97
C LEU A 291 -1.41 5.38 6.25
N ARG A 292 -2.20 6.09 5.45
CA ARG A 292 -3.16 5.51 4.52
C ARG A 292 -2.93 6.11 3.14
N ILE A 293 -2.55 5.26 2.19
CA ILE A 293 -2.38 5.64 0.79
C ILE A 293 -3.69 5.30 0.09
N TRP A 294 -4.30 6.28 -0.60
CA TRP A 294 -5.67 6.15 -1.12
C TRP A 294 -5.81 5.55 -2.51
N ALA A 295 -4.69 5.30 -3.19
CA ALA A 295 -4.68 4.77 -4.55
C ALA A 295 -3.58 3.75 -4.73
N GLN A 296 -3.81 2.76 -5.58
CA GLN A 296 -2.76 1.88 -6.07
C GLN A 296 -1.70 2.72 -6.80
N CYS A 297 -0.43 2.48 -6.45
CA CYS A 297 0.73 3.18 -6.97
C CYS A 297 1.89 2.19 -7.15
N LYS A 298 3.04 2.67 -7.61
CA LYS A 298 4.23 1.83 -7.71
C LYS A 298 4.95 1.72 -6.38
N ARG A 299 5.73 0.65 -6.20
CA ARG A 299 6.68 0.47 -5.10
C ARG A 299 7.51 1.72 -4.82
N GLU A 300 8.11 2.29 -5.87
CA GLU A 300 8.97 3.47 -5.74
C GLU A 300 8.25 4.70 -5.19
N ASP A 301 6.97 4.89 -5.56
CA ASP A 301 6.17 6.02 -5.04
C ASP A 301 6.00 5.90 -3.52
N VAL A 302 5.75 4.68 -3.02
CA VAL A 302 5.60 4.43 -1.58
C VAL A 302 6.89 4.75 -0.85
N PHE A 303 8.05 4.34 -1.38
CA PHE A 303 9.33 4.65 -0.76
C PHE A 303 9.64 6.15 -0.76
N LYS A 304 9.40 6.86 -1.86
CA LYS A 304 9.57 8.33 -1.90
C LYS A 304 8.68 9.04 -0.88
N ILE A 305 7.43 8.60 -0.72
CA ILE A 305 6.51 9.14 0.30
C ILE A 305 7.07 8.92 1.71
N VAL A 306 7.53 7.71 1.99
CA VAL A 306 8.09 7.35 3.31
C VAL A 306 9.38 8.11 3.59
N GLU A 307 10.29 8.21 2.62
CA GLU A 307 11.55 8.96 2.73
C GLU A 307 11.28 10.44 3.03
N LEU A 308 10.37 11.09 2.28
CA LEU A 308 10.02 12.49 2.54
C LEU A 308 9.43 12.69 3.94
N LEU A 309 8.51 11.81 4.35
CA LEU A 309 7.91 11.89 5.69
C LEU A 309 8.93 11.61 6.79
N TRP A 310 9.89 10.73 6.53
CA TRP A 310 10.98 10.45 7.45
C TRP A 310 11.87 11.68 7.63
N ASP A 311 12.23 12.36 6.54
CA ASP A 311 13.01 13.59 6.59
C ASP A 311 12.27 14.65 7.43
N TYR A 312 10.99 14.87 7.16
CA TYR A 312 10.16 15.79 7.96
C TYR A 312 10.07 15.40 9.43
N ASN A 313 10.08 14.10 9.75
CA ASN A 313 10.03 13.65 11.14
C ASN A 313 11.34 13.91 11.91
N ASN A 314 12.46 14.02 11.21
CA ASN A 314 13.78 14.26 11.78
C ASN A 314 14.22 15.73 11.69
N GLU A 315 13.39 16.59 11.10
CA GLU A 315 13.63 18.03 11.11
C GLU A 315 13.41 18.61 12.52
N PRO A 316 14.36 19.44 13.00
CA PRO A 316 14.35 20.00 14.35
C PRO A 316 13.24 21.01 14.61
#